data_AF-L8X212-F1
#
_entry.id   AF-L8X212-F1
#
_cell.length_a   1.000
_cell.length_b   1.000
_cell.length_c   1.000
_cell.angle_alpha   90.00
_cell.angle_beta   90.00
_cell.angle_gamma   90.00
#
_symmetry.space_group_name_H-M   'P 1'
#
loop_
_entity.id
_entity.type
_entity.pdbx_description
1 polymer ?
#
loop_
_entity_poly.entity_id
_entity_poly.type
_entity_poly.pdbx_seq_one_letter_code
_entity_poly.pdbx_strand_id
1 'polypeptide(L)'
;MWIKLLKEKSDDQWDVNDIVHTLTNRRYREKTVSYAESHDQALVGDKTLRRSLPDLTPSWMKLDDFMSDLTPMTPIIERGLALHKMIRLLSHTLGGEGYLNFEGNEFGHPEWLDFPRAGNGNSFWYARRQFNVVDDPRLRYKYLNNFDSAMNHTEEKYGWINSEPAYVSLKNQDDKVIVFERNGLVFAFNFHPTQSFADYRIGVEVEGRYRPVLTTDEKRFAGQDRIDYNTDHFTTPLGWNNRKNWMHVS
;
A
#
# COMPACT_ATOMS: atom_id res chain seq x y z
N MET A 1 2.73 -13.10 3.78
CA MET A 1 2.03 -13.05 2.47
C MET A 1 2.77 -12.16 1.47
N TRP A 2 2.84 -10.84 1.69
CA TRP A 2 3.37 -9.88 0.71
C TRP A 2 4.78 -10.20 0.20
N ILE A 3 5.71 -10.53 1.10
CA ILE A 3 7.08 -10.91 0.73
C ILE A 3 7.11 -12.11 -0.22
N LYS A 4 6.24 -13.11 0.00
CA LYS A 4 6.12 -14.28 -0.89
C LYS A 4 5.66 -13.86 -2.28
N LEU A 5 4.62 -13.04 -2.37
CA LEU A 5 4.10 -12.53 -3.64
C LEU A 5 5.17 -11.74 -4.41
N LEU A 6 5.93 -10.88 -3.73
CA LEU A 6 6.98 -10.06 -4.35
C LEU A 6 8.19 -10.87 -4.80
N LYS A 7 8.55 -11.95 -4.07
CA LYS A 7 9.72 -12.79 -4.39
C LYS A 7 9.43 -13.87 -5.44
N GLU A 8 8.22 -14.42 -5.44
CA GLU A 8 7.91 -15.66 -6.17
C GLU A 8 6.95 -15.48 -7.35
N LYS A 9 6.24 -14.35 -7.44
CA LYS A 9 5.19 -14.14 -8.45
C LYS A 9 5.36 -12.81 -9.18
N SER A 10 5.15 -12.80 -10.49
CA SER A 10 4.95 -11.56 -11.23
C SER A 10 3.60 -10.94 -10.90
N ASP A 11 3.43 -9.64 -11.14
CA ASP A 11 2.23 -8.87 -10.74
C ASP A 11 0.93 -9.44 -11.35
N ASP A 12 0.99 -9.94 -12.58
CA ASP A 12 -0.13 -10.57 -13.28
C ASP A 12 -0.59 -11.88 -12.62
N GLN A 13 0.32 -12.56 -11.91
CA GLN A 13 0.08 -13.82 -11.19
C GLN A 13 -0.45 -13.60 -9.77
N TRP A 14 -0.59 -12.36 -9.31
CA TRP A 14 -1.16 -12.07 -8.00
C TRP A 14 -2.63 -12.46 -7.99
N ASP A 15 -3.02 -13.28 -7.01
CA ASP A 15 -4.40 -13.66 -6.80
C ASP A 15 -5.03 -12.68 -5.80
N VAL A 16 -5.93 -11.82 -6.29
CA VAL A 16 -6.59 -10.81 -5.45
C VAL A 16 -7.56 -11.44 -4.47
N ASN A 17 -8.11 -12.62 -4.78
CA ASN A 17 -8.97 -13.36 -3.86
C ASN A 17 -8.17 -13.90 -2.68
N ASP A 18 -6.99 -14.49 -2.94
CA ASP A 18 -6.08 -14.96 -1.88
C ASP A 18 -5.59 -13.82 -1.00
N ILE A 19 -5.27 -12.66 -1.59
CA ILE A 19 -4.88 -11.46 -0.85
C ILE A 19 -6.00 -11.02 0.10
N VAL A 20 -7.21 -10.85 -0.43
CA VAL A 20 -8.37 -10.45 0.37
C VAL A 20 -8.67 -11.50 1.43
N HIS A 21 -8.66 -12.78 1.08
CA HIS A 21 -8.90 -13.87 2.02
C HIS A 21 -7.88 -13.83 3.16
N THR A 22 -6.60 -13.69 2.86
CA THR A 22 -5.54 -13.66 3.89
C THR A 22 -5.70 -12.46 4.84
N LEU A 23 -6.11 -11.30 4.34
CA LEU A 23 -6.32 -10.10 5.17
C LEU A 23 -7.62 -10.15 5.99
N THR A 24 -8.62 -10.90 5.53
CA THR A 24 -9.95 -10.94 6.16
C THR A 24 -10.21 -12.21 6.97
N ASN A 25 -9.43 -13.27 6.79
CA ASN A 25 -9.59 -14.56 7.46
C ASN A 25 -9.12 -14.49 8.91
N ARG A 26 -9.98 -13.95 9.76
CA ARG A 26 -9.74 -13.67 11.17
C ARG A 26 -10.94 -14.10 12.00
N ARG A 27 -10.72 -14.39 13.29
CA ARG A 27 -11.81 -14.83 14.17
C ARG A 27 -12.71 -13.66 14.49
N TYR A 28 -14.02 -13.83 14.25
CA TYR A 28 -15.00 -12.80 14.57
C TYR A 28 -14.96 -12.47 16.06
N ARG A 29 -14.93 -11.17 16.40
CA ARG A 29 -14.76 -10.59 17.75
C ARG A 29 -13.40 -10.78 18.43
N GLU A 30 -12.40 -11.30 17.73
CA GLU A 30 -11.02 -11.31 18.22
C GLU A 30 -10.25 -10.21 17.50
N LYS A 31 -9.84 -9.17 18.25
CA LYS A 31 -9.12 -8.03 17.67
C LYS A 31 -7.72 -8.47 17.24
N THR A 32 -7.35 -8.10 16.02
CA THR A 32 -6.01 -8.40 15.47
C THR A 32 -5.28 -7.13 15.08
N VAL A 33 -3.96 -7.12 15.25
CA VAL A 33 -3.08 -6.05 14.75
C VAL A 33 -2.54 -6.48 13.38
N SER A 34 -2.82 -5.69 12.34
CA SER A 34 -2.28 -5.91 11.01
C SER A 34 -0.98 -5.14 10.79
N TYR A 35 -0.09 -5.71 9.99
CA TYR A 35 1.14 -5.07 9.55
C TYR A 35 1.55 -5.66 8.19
N ALA A 36 2.15 -4.84 7.33
CA ALA A 36 2.58 -5.28 6.00
C ALA A 36 3.90 -6.08 6.06
N GLU A 37 4.77 -5.73 7.01
CA GLU A 37 6.07 -6.33 7.27
C GLU A 37 6.45 -6.20 8.75
N SER A 38 7.23 -7.15 9.27
CA SER A 38 7.68 -7.24 10.67
C SER A 38 9.13 -6.82 10.85
N HIS A 39 9.59 -6.78 12.10
CA HIS A 39 10.98 -6.53 12.45
C HIS A 39 11.93 -7.64 11.97
N ASP A 40 11.47 -8.90 11.93
CA ASP A 40 12.29 -10.03 11.45
C ASP A 40 12.71 -9.82 9.99
N GLN A 41 11.83 -9.27 9.17
CA GLN A 41 12.09 -9.00 7.75
C GLN A 41 13.05 -7.83 7.53
N ALA A 42 13.28 -7.01 8.56
CA ALA A 42 14.29 -5.96 8.54
C ALA A 42 15.69 -6.48 8.90
N LEU A 43 15.82 -7.69 9.44
CA LEU A 43 17.11 -8.27 9.82
C LEU A 43 17.93 -8.76 8.61
N VAL A 44 19.24 -8.88 8.80
CA VAL A 44 20.13 -9.49 7.83
C VAL A 44 19.66 -10.91 7.47
N GLY A 45 19.59 -11.21 6.17
CA GLY A 45 19.14 -12.51 5.66
C GLY A 45 17.70 -12.54 5.15
N ASP A 46 16.90 -11.51 5.44
CA ASP A 46 15.61 -11.28 4.78
C ASP A 46 15.57 -9.90 4.08
N LYS A 47 14.44 -9.59 3.44
CA LYS A 47 14.22 -8.35 2.71
C LYS A 47 12.94 -7.68 3.19
N THR A 48 13.05 -6.40 3.51
CA THR A 48 11.90 -5.52 3.72
C THR A 48 11.01 -5.47 2.48
N LEU A 49 9.80 -4.95 2.63
CA LEU A 49 8.87 -4.73 1.53
C LEU A 49 9.55 -3.93 0.42
N ARG A 50 10.21 -2.82 0.79
CA ARG A 50 10.98 -1.99 -0.15
C ARG A 50 12.01 -2.81 -0.93
N ARG A 51 12.79 -3.65 -0.26
CA ARG A 51 13.87 -4.42 -0.87
C ARG A 51 13.41 -5.63 -1.66
N SER A 52 12.17 -6.06 -1.47
CA SER A 52 11.57 -7.15 -2.25
C SER A 52 10.98 -6.66 -3.57
N LEU A 53 10.68 -5.36 -3.70
CA LEU A 53 10.12 -4.77 -4.94
C LEU A 53 11.01 -4.91 -6.20
N PRO A 54 12.36 -4.80 -6.11
CA PRO A 54 13.26 -4.94 -7.26
C PRO A 54 13.57 -6.39 -7.63
N ASP A 55 13.15 -7.40 -6.87
CA ASP A 55 13.57 -8.79 -7.08
C ASP A 55 13.07 -9.39 -8.42
N LEU A 56 12.11 -8.73 -9.07
CA LEU A 56 11.63 -9.05 -10.41
C LEU A 56 12.32 -8.23 -11.53
N THR A 57 13.43 -7.54 -11.21
CA THR A 57 14.13 -6.63 -12.13
C THR A 57 15.59 -7.05 -12.35
N PRO A 58 16.25 -6.62 -13.45
CA PRO A 58 17.61 -7.03 -13.76
C PRO A 58 18.60 -6.70 -12.63
N SER A 59 19.50 -7.64 -12.30
CA SER A 59 20.37 -7.55 -11.12
C SER A 59 21.32 -6.34 -11.07
N TRP A 60 21.51 -5.63 -12.19
CA TRP A 60 22.33 -4.43 -12.29
C TRP A 60 21.62 -3.14 -11.85
N MET A 61 20.29 -3.15 -11.72
CA MET A 61 19.52 -1.96 -11.33
C MET A 61 19.19 -2.00 -9.84
N LYS A 62 19.96 -1.27 -9.03
CA LYS A 62 19.70 -1.17 -7.59
C LYS A 62 18.71 -0.05 -7.32
N LEU A 63 17.66 -0.33 -6.55
CA LEU A 63 16.65 0.65 -6.15
C LEU A 63 17.28 1.91 -5.56
N ASP A 64 18.34 1.74 -4.78
CA ASP A 64 19.07 2.83 -4.11
C ASP A 64 19.71 3.83 -5.08
N ASP A 65 20.13 3.39 -6.27
CA ASP A 65 20.76 4.25 -7.28
C ASP A 65 19.78 5.28 -7.86
N PHE A 66 18.47 5.01 -7.78
CA PHE A 66 17.41 5.86 -8.32
C PHE A 66 16.48 6.42 -7.24
N MET A 67 16.91 6.46 -5.97
CA MET A 67 16.14 7.11 -4.90
C MET A 67 16.34 8.62 -4.83
N SER A 68 17.20 9.20 -5.68
CA SER A 68 17.34 10.66 -5.80
C SER A 68 16.34 11.20 -6.82
N ASP A 69 15.69 12.31 -6.51
CA ASP A 69 14.85 13.07 -7.44
C ASP A 69 15.63 13.67 -8.61
N LEU A 70 16.97 13.75 -8.50
CA LEU A 70 17.83 14.15 -9.61
C LEU A 70 18.05 13.03 -10.64
N THR A 71 17.67 11.80 -10.31
CA THR A 71 17.75 10.66 -11.23
C THR A 71 16.40 10.43 -11.91
N PRO A 72 16.36 9.81 -13.10
CA PRO A 72 15.10 9.51 -13.78
C PRO A 72 14.13 8.70 -12.90
N MET A 73 12.84 9.01 -12.99
CA MET A 73 11.79 8.13 -12.46
C MET A 73 11.61 6.97 -13.44
N THR A 74 12.27 5.84 -13.18
CA THR A 74 12.12 4.65 -14.02
C THR A 74 10.81 3.92 -13.68
N PRO A 75 10.22 3.15 -14.60
CA PRO A 75 9.00 2.38 -14.32
C PRO A 75 9.14 1.43 -13.12
N ILE A 76 10.35 0.97 -12.82
CA ILE A 76 10.64 0.11 -11.66
C ILE A 76 10.54 0.89 -10.36
N ILE A 77 11.10 2.10 -10.30
CA ILE A 77 10.98 2.95 -9.10
C ILE A 77 9.54 3.38 -8.90
N GLU A 78 8.87 3.79 -9.97
CA GLU A 78 7.46 4.17 -9.95
C GLU A 78 6.58 3.03 -9.42
N ARG A 79 6.72 1.83 -10.00
CA ARG A 79 6.07 0.61 -9.52
C ARG A 79 6.38 0.35 -8.05
N GLY A 80 7.65 0.45 -7.66
CA GLY A 80 8.09 0.22 -6.29
C GLY A 80 7.39 1.16 -5.29
N LEU A 81 7.43 2.46 -5.57
CA LEU A 81 6.79 3.46 -4.73
C LEU A 81 5.26 3.27 -4.67
N ALA A 82 4.62 2.97 -5.81
CA ALA A 82 3.18 2.72 -5.87
C ALA A 82 2.76 1.50 -5.05
N LEU A 83 3.40 0.34 -5.27
CA LEU A 83 3.08 -0.90 -4.56
C LEU A 83 3.37 -0.79 -3.07
N HIS A 84 4.45 -0.11 -2.66
CA HIS A 84 4.74 0.09 -1.24
C HIS A 84 3.60 0.83 -0.53
N LYS A 85 3.08 1.90 -1.13
CA LYS A 85 1.92 2.65 -0.60
C LYS A 85 0.66 1.78 -0.59
N MET A 86 0.35 1.12 -1.71
CA MET A 86 -0.87 0.32 -1.87
C MET A 86 -0.93 -0.88 -0.92
N ILE A 87 0.16 -1.64 -0.78
CA ILE A 87 0.24 -2.82 0.09
C ILE A 87 -0.02 -2.41 1.55
N ARG A 88 0.57 -1.30 1.97
CA ARG A 88 0.40 -0.78 3.32
C ARG A 88 -1.00 -0.28 3.56
N LEU A 89 -1.55 0.52 2.64
CA LEU A 89 -2.92 1.02 2.74
C LEU A 89 -3.92 -0.14 2.77
N LEU A 90 -3.77 -1.16 1.92
CA LEU A 90 -4.66 -2.32 1.91
C LEU A 90 -4.56 -3.10 3.23
N SER A 91 -3.35 -3.29 3.76
CA SER A 91 -3.14 -3.96 5.06
C SER A 91 -3.74 -3.16 6.23
N HIS A 92 -3.65 -1.83 6.17
CA HIS A 92 -4.15 -0.89 7.17
C HIS A 92 -5.68 -0.75 7.16
N THR A 93 -6.30 -0.90 5.99
CA THR A 93 -7.74 -0.69 5.79
C THR A 93 -8.54 -1.99 5.85
N LEU A 94 -7.95 -3.13 5.49
CA LEU A 94 -8.65 -4.41 5.42
C LEU A 94 -8.19 -5.45 6.48
N GLY A 95 -6.95 -5.31 6.98
CA GLY A 95 -6.27 -6.39 7.68
C GLY A 95 -6.55 -6.55 9.18
N GLY A 96 -7.12 -5.56 9.88
CA GLY A 96 -7.10 -5.54 11.34
C GLY A 96 -7.97 -4.50 12.03
N GLU A 97 -8.04 -4.62 13.37
CA GLU A 97 -8.57 -3.64 14.35
C GLU A 97 -7.43 -2.91 15.08
N GLY A 98 -6.21 -3.02 14.56
CA GLY A 98 -5.04 -2.21 14.89
C GLY A 98 -4.06 -2.27 13.72
N TYR A 99 -3.19 -1.27 13.60
CA TYR A 99 -2.11 -1.25 12.62
C TYR A 99 -0.77 -1.12 13.33
N LEU A 100 0.25 -1.84 12.84
CA LEU A 100 1.61 -1.77 13.33
C LEU A 100 2.57 -1.50 12.17
N ASN A 101 3.56 -0.66 12.44
CA ASN A 101 4.70 -0.39 11.57
C ASN A 101 5.99 -0.45 12.38
N PHE A 102 6.98 -1.17 11.87
CA PHE A 102 8.31 -1.21 12.47
C PHE A 102 9.15 0.00 12.01
N GLU A 103 9.90 0.60 12.93
CA GLU A 103 10.65 1.83 12.69
C GLU A 103 11.53 1.78 11.43
N GLY A 104 11.38 2.81 10.58
CA GLY A 104 12.03 2.93 9.29
C GLY A 104 11.20 2.39 8.13
N ASN A 105 10.32 1.40 8.35
CA ASN A 105 9.51 0.85 7.26
C ASN A 105 8.46 1.86 6.78
N GLU A 106 8.13 2.89 7.59
CA GLU A 106 7.26 4.01 7.23
C GLU A 106 7.68 4.74 5.96
N PHE A 107 8.99 4.89 5.77
CA PHE A 107 9.57 5.57 4.61
C PHE A 107 10.33 4.62 3.68
N GLY A 108 10.24 3.31 3.90
CA GLY A 108 11.02 2.33 3.16
C GLY A 108 12.52 2.50 3.43
N HIS A 109 12.94 2.33 4.68
CA HIS A 109 14.34 2.46 5.08
C HIS A 109 15.28 1.62 4.19
N PRO A 110 16.45 2.15 3.79
CA PRO A 110 17.41 1.40 2.98
C PRO A 110 18.12 0.29 3.73
N GLU A 111 18.87 -0.55 3.01
CA GLU A 111 19.72 -1.58 3.60
C GLU A 111 18.97 -2.61 4.50
N TRP A 112 19.58 -3.01 5.61
CA TRP A 112 19.03 -3.95 6.60
C TRP A 112 19.55 -3.60 7.98
N LEU A 113 18.92 -4.18 9.00
CA LEU A 113 19.37 -4.15 10.39
C LEU A 113 20.27 -5.37 10.65
N ASP A 114 21.48 -5.15 11.16
CA ASP A 114 22.35 -6.24 11.64
C ASP A 114 23.01 -5.80 12.95
N PHE A 115 22.86 -6.62 13.99
CA PHE A 115 23.42 -6.35 15.31
C PHE A 115 24.90 -6.80 15.36
N PRO A 116 25.72 -6.19 16.24
CA PRO A 116 27.10 -6.63 16.46
C PRO A 116 27.16 -8.11 16.85
N ARG A 117 27.91 -8.89 16.07
CA ARG A 117 28.13 -10.33 16.31
C ARG A 117 29.46 -10.77 15.72
N ALA A 118 29.96 -11.94 16.13
CA ALA A 118 31.22 -12.47 15.61
C ALA A 118 31.28 -12.53 14.07
N GLY A 119 30.16 -12.89 13.42
CA GLY A 119 30.08 -13.00 11.96
C GLY A 119 30.10 -11.69 11.17
N ASN A 120 30.06 -10.53 11.84
CA ASN A 120 30.24 -9.22 11.21
C ASN A 120 31.35 -8.38 11.89
N GLY A 121 32.22 -9.03 12.67
CA GLY A 121 33.31 -8.35 13.38
C GLY A 121 32.83 -7.41 14.49
N ASN A 122 31.71 -7.71 15.15
CA ASN A 122 31.07 -6.83 16.14
C ASN A 122 30.78 -5.42 15.61
N SER A 123 30.41 -5.32 14.33
CA SER A 123 30.13 -4.04 13.68
C SER A 123 28.78 -3.46 14.13
N PHE A 124 28.76 -2.16 14.37
CA PHE A 124 27.55 -1.37 14.63
C PHE A 124 27.04 -0.65 13.37
N TRP A 125 27.68 -0.84 12.21
CA TRP A 125 27.39 -0.08 10.99
C TRP A 125 25.92 -0.15 10.54
N TYR A 126 25.32 -1.34 10.66
CA TYR A 126 23.92 -1.61 10.32
C TYR A 126 22.99 -1.61 11.54
N ALA A 127 23.51 -1.40 12.76
CA ALA A 127 22.72 -1.32 13.99
C ALA A 127 22.22 0.11 14.24
N ARG A 128 21.59 0.72 13.23
CA ARG A 128 21.15 2.14 13.25
C ARG A 128 19.95 2.37 12.34
N ARG A 129 19.33 3.55 12.51
CA ARG A 129 18.34 4.11 11.58
C ARG A 129 18.86 5.37 10.91
N GLN A 130 18.65 5.46 9.61
CA GLN A 130 19.07 6.57 8.76
C GLN A 130 17.93 7.58 8.58
N PHE A 131 17.41 8.15 9.67
CA PHE A 131 16.28 9.09 9.59
C PHE A 131 16.57 10.32 8.71
N ASN A 132 17.84 10.68 8.58
CA ASN A 132 18.31 11.75 7.69
C ASN A 132 17.89 11.58 6.21
N VAL A 133 17.60 10.35 5.74
CA VAL A 133 17.18 10.14 4.34
C VAL A 133 15.78 10.65 4.05
N VAL A 134 14.94 10.78 5.08
CA VAL A 134 13.60 11.38 4.99
C VAL A 134 13.68 12.89 4.94
N ASP A 135 14.62 13.46 5.70
CA ASP A 135 14.82 14.90 5.82
C ASP A 135 15.50 15.53 4.58
N ASP A 136 16.19 14.73 3.75
CA ASP A 136 16.80 15.24 2.52
C ASP A 136 15.74 15.47 1.42
N PRO A 137 15.45 16.73 1.05
CA PRO A 137 14.45 17.04 0.04
C PRO A 137 14.85 16.61 -1.37
N ARG A 138 16.06 16.08 -1.58
CA ARG A 138 16.48 15.51 -2.87
C ARG A 138 16.19 14.03 -2.99
N LEU A 139 15.79 13.36 -1.91
CA LEU A 139 15.52 11.92 -1.93
C LEU A 139 14.02 11.62 -1.99
N ARG A 140 13.70 10.43 -2.49
CA ARG A 140 12.33 9.92 -2.71
C ARG A 140 11.71 9.31 -1.46
N TYR A 141 12.47 9.05 -0.39
CA TYR A 141 11.95 8.48 0.87
C TYR A 141 10.86 9.36 1.51
N LYS A 142 10.97 10.68 1.36
CA LYS A 142 9.97 11.65 1.80
C LYS A 142 8.56 11.35 1.24
N TYR A 143 8.45 10.82 0.03
CA TYR A 143 7.14 10.53 -0.58
C TYR A 143 6.42 9.38 0.13
N LEU A 144 7.15 8.34 0.53
CA LEU A 144 6.61 7.22 1.31
C LEU A 144 6.26 7.68 2.73
N ASN A 145 7.13 8.47 3.35
CA ASN A 145 6.88 9.07 4.66
C ASN A 145 5.64 9.96 4.67
N ASN A 146 5.51 10.84 3.67
CA ASN A 146 4.35 11.72 3.51
C ASN A 146 3.06 10.91 3.35
N PHE A 147 3.10 9.83 2.57
CA PHE A 147 1.93 8.96 2.39
C PHE A 147 1.57 8.24 3.68
N ASP A 148 2.55 7.70 4.41
CA ASP A 148 2.29 7.04 5.69
C ASP A 148 1.67 8.00 6.72
N SER A 149 2.20 9.22 6.80
CA SER A 149 1.60 10.28 7.62
C SER A 149 0.16 10.56 7.18
N ALA A 150 -0.10 10.77 5.88
CA ALA A 150 -1.44 11.03 5.38
C ALA A 150 -2.41 9.86 5.63
N MET A 151 -1.96 8.62 5.48
CA MET A 151 -2.74 7.42 5.76
C MET A 151 -3.20 7.39 7.22
N ASN A 152 -2.28 7.57 8.18
CA ASN A 152 -2.62 7.58 9.61
C ASN A 152 -3.51 8.76 10.00
N HIS A 153 -3.25 9.97 9.50
CA HIS A 153 -4.12 11.14 9.78
C HIS A 153 -5.52 10.99 9.17
N THR A 154 -5.62 10.32 8.02
CA THR A 154 -6.92 10.04 7.40
C THR A 154 -7.65 8.98 8.24
N GLU A 155 -6.95 7.99 8.79
CA GLU A 155 -7.56 7.04 9.71
C GLU A 155 -8.03 7.71 11.00
N GLU A 156 -7.21 8.58 11.62
CA GLU A 156 -7.63 9.34 12.81
C GLU A 156 -8.91 10.16 12.56
N LYS A 157 -9.04 10.74 11.36
CA LYS A 157 -10.21 11.54 10.99
C LYS A 157 -11.47 10.71 10.76
N TYR A 158 -11.35 9.53 10.13
CA TYR A 158 -12.51 8.74 9.68
C TYR A 158 -12.74 7.43 10.46
N GLY A 159 -11.79 6.99 11.28
CA GLY A 159 -11.90 5.91 12.26
C GLY A 159 -12.21 4.51 11.70
N TRP A 160 -11.59 4.08 10.61
CA TRP A 160 -11.90 2.74 10.05
C TRP A 160 -11.27 1.58 10.82
N ILE A 161 -10.18 1.76 11.58
CA ILE A 161 -9.57 0.63 12.31
C ILE A 161 -10.50 0.14 13.40
N ASN A 162 -11.10 1.05 14.17
CA ASN A 162 -12.00 0.73 15.27
C ASN A 162 -13.47 0.55 14.84
N SER A 163 -13.72 0.28 13.55
CA SER A 163 -15.05 -0.03 13.01
C SER A 163 -15.29 -1.53 12.88
N GLU A 164 -16.52 -1.91 12.57
CA GLU A 164 -16.85 -3.27 12.09
C GLU A 164 -16.00 -3.65 10.85
N PRO A 165 -15.79 -4.96 10.60
CA PRO A 165 -15.04 -5.44 9.44
C PRO A 165 -15.58 -4.91 8.11
N ALA A 166 -14.69 -4.75 7.14
CA ALA A 166 -15.05 -4.27 5.81
C ALA A 166 -16.01 -5.22 5.07
N TYR A 167 -16.89 -4.64 4.26
CA TYR A 167 -17.68 -5.38 3.27
C TYR A 167 -16.97 -5.34 1.91
N VAL A 168 -16.43 -6.47 1.47
CA VAL A 168 -15.75 -6.56 0.15
C VAL A 168 -16.78 -6.79 -0.94
N SER A 169 -17.04 -5.75 -1.74
CA SER A 169 -18.02 -5.79 -2.83
C SER A 169 -17.41 -6.36 -4.12
N LEU A 170 -16.12 -6.14 -4.39
CA LEU A 170 -15.46 -6.60 -5.60
C LEU A 170 -14.04 -7.10 -5.35
N LYS A 171 -13.71 -8.23 -5.97
CA LYS A 171 -12.35 -8.77 -6.08
C LYS A 171 -12.23 -9.36 -7.50
N ASN A 172 -11.98 -8.48 -8.46
CA ASN A 172 -11.90 -8.83 -9.87
C ASN A 172 -10.48 -9.31 -10.19
N GLN A 173 -10.34 -10.59 -10.53
CA GLN A 173 -9.04 -11.21 -10.79
C GLN A 173 -8.44 -10.76 -12.12
N ASP A 174 -9.25 -10.50 -13.15
CA ASP A 174 -8.77 -10.12 -14.47
C ASP A 174 -8.30 -8.67 -14.46
N ASP A 175 -9.15 -7.77 -13.96
CA ASP A 175 -8.83 -6.34 -13.84
C ASP A 175 -7.84 -6.06 -12.70
N LYS A 176 -7.58 -7.05 -11.82
CA LYS A 176 -6.79 -6.89 -10.58
C LYS A 176 -7.32 -5.77 -9.67
N VAL A 177 -8.64 -5.59 -9.65
CA VAL A 177 -9.33 -4.54 -8.88
C VAL A 177 -9.95 -5.11 -7.61
N ILE A 178 -9.71 -4.45 -6.48
CA ILE A 178 -10.33 -4.75 -5.18
C ILE A 178 -11.14 -3.53 -4.74
N VAL A 179 -12.41 -3.74 -4.40
CA VAL A 179 -13.30 -2.69 -3.86
C VAL A 179 -14.00 -3.19 -2.61
N PHE A 180 -14.01 -2.36 -1.58
CA PHE A 180 -14.71 -2.63 -0.34
C PHE A 180 -15.16 -1.36 0.36
N GLU A 181 -16.10 -1.51 1.29
CA GLU A 181 -16.55 -0.45 2.18
C GLU A 181 -16.15 -0.74 3.61
N ARG A 182 -15.65 0.28 4.32
CA ARG A 182 -15.37 0.20 5.76
C ARG A 182 -15.64 1.55 6.41
N ASN A 183 -16.42 1.55 7.48
CA ASN A 183 -16.85 2.75 8.21
C ASN A 183 -17.40 3.90 7.35
N GLY A 184 -18.26 3.58 6.37
CA GLY A 184 -18.85 4.58 5.46
C GLY A 184 -17.91 5.13 4.39
N LEU A 185 -16.65 4.67 4.34
CA LEU A 185 -15.73 4.95 3.25
C LEU A 185 -15.75 3.84 2.21
N VAL A 186 -15.50 4.20 0.96
CA VAL A 186 -15.31 3.29 -0.18
C VAL A 186 -13.83 3.28 -0.52
N PHE A 187 -13.23 2.10 -0.57
CA PHE A 187 -11.83 1.89 -0.95
C PHE A 187 -11.77 1.16 -2.28
N ALA A 188 -10.96 1.67 -3.21
CA ALA A 188 -10.73 1.06 -4.51
C ALA A 188 -9.22 0.93 -4.75
N PHE A 189 -8.77 -0.28 -5.08
CA PHE A 189 -7.37 -0.59 -5.38
C PHE A 189 -7.27 -1.21 -6.76
N ASN A 190 -6.43 -0.65 -7.62
CA ASN A 190 -6.07 -1.23 -8.91
C ASN A 190 -4.64 -1.78 -8.85
N PHE A 191 -4.49 -3.10 -8.76
CA PHE A 191 -3.20 -3.80 -8.79
C PHE A 191 -2.78 -4.24 -10.21
N HIS A 192 -3.50 -3.82 -11.25
CA HIS A 192 -3.10 -4.16 -12.61
C HIS A 192 -1.77 -3.48 -12.95
N PRO A 193 -0.77 -4.21 -13.49
CA PRO A 193 0.55 -3.64 -13.75
C PRO A 193 0.61 -2.60 -14.87
N THR A 194 -0.45 -2.41 -15.65
CA THR A 194 -0.41 -1.67 -16.93
C THR A 194 -1.74 -1.03 -17.33
N GLN A 195 -2.88 -1.62 -16.95
CA GLN A 195 -4.20 -1.08 -17.31
C GLN A 195 -4.69 -0.06 -16.29
N SER A 196 -5.22 1.04 -16.82
CA SER A 196 -6.01 2.03 -16.10
C SER A 196 -7.43 1.97 -16.63
N PHE A 197 -8.42 2.18 -15.77
CA PHE A 197 -9.82 2.06 -16.12
C PHE A 197 -10.51 3.40 -15.96
N ALA A 198 -11.09 3.92 -17.05
CA ALA A 198 -12.00 5.05 -16.97
C ALA A 198 -13.42 4.55 -16.72
N ASP A 199 -14.20 5.30 -15.95
CA ASP A 199 -15.61 5.01 -15.67
C ASP A 199 -15.86 3.60 -15.09
N TYR A 200 -14.96 3.13 -14.24
CA TYR A 200 -15.06 1.81 -13.63
C TYR A 200 -16.23 1.74 -12.65
N ARG A 201 -17.18 0.83 -12.89
CA ARG A 201 -18.39 0.71 -12.07
C ARG A 201 -18.15 -0.06 -10.79
N ILE A 202 -18.43 0.60 -9.67
CA ILE A 202 -18.32 0.02 -8.33
C ILE A 202 -19.65 0.08 -7.59
N GLY A 203 -19.93 -0.92 -6.77
CA GLY A 203 -21.12 -0.98 -5.93
C GLY A 203 -20.90 -0.25 -4.60
N VAL A 204 -21.91 0.48 -4.13
CA VAL A 204 -21.91 1.22 -2.86
C VAL A 204 -23.27 1.10 -2.15
N GLU A 205 -23.27 1.06 -0.82
CA GLU A 205 -24.51 0.83 -0.06
C GLU A 205 -25.36 2.06 0.09
N VAL A 206 -24.73 3.18 0.44
CA VAL A 206 -25.42 4.41 0.78
C VAL A 206 -25.44 5.30 -0.46
N GLU A 207 -26.64 5.71 -0.86
CA GLU A 207 -26.80 6.68 -1.93
C GLU A 207 -26.22 8.04 -1.55
N GLY A 208 -25.78 8.81 -2.54
CA GLY A 208 -25.35 10.18 -2.34
C GLY A 208 -24.24 10.58 -3.28
N ARG A 209 -23.33 11.38 -2.73
CA ARG A 209 -22.23 12.02 -3.45
C ARG A 209 -20.93 11.75 -2.73
N TYR A 210 -20.01 11.09 -3.42
CA TYR A 210 -18.69 10.71 -2.91
C TYR A 210 -17.62 11.59 -3.52
N ARG A 211 -16.56 11.84 -2.73
CA ARG A 211 -15.34 12.52 -3.18
C ARG A 211 -14.13 11.76 -2.69
N PRO A 212 -13.00 11.81 -3.42
CA PRO A 212 -11.73 11.32 -2.91
C PRO A 212 -11.37 12.03 -1.59
N VAL A 213 -10.92 11.26 -0.59
CA VAL A 213 -10.40 11.80 0.68
C VAL A 213 -8.93 11.47 0.90
N LEU A 214 -8.43 10.45 0.20
CA LEU A 214 -7.04 10.06 0.11
C LEU A 214 -6.82 9.34 -1.23
N THR A 215 -5.76 9.66 -1.96
CA THR A 215 -5.29 8.91 -3.13
C THR A 215 -3.79 8.70 -3.06
N THR A 216 -3.33 7.52 -3.48
CA THR A 216 -1.90 7.21 -3.58
C THR A 216 -1.23 7.96 -4.74
N ASP A 217 -2.01 8.50 -5.68
CA ASP A 217 -1.51 9.08 -6.93
C ASP A 217 -1.14 10.56 -6.84
N GLU A 218 -1.22 11.21 -5.67
CA GLU A 218 -0.82 12.61 -5.52
C GLU A 218 0.69 12.82 -5.74
N LYS A 219 1.08 13.98 -6.30
CA LYS A 219 2.51 14.34 -6.48
C LYS A 219 3.30 14.34 -5.18
N ARG A 220 2.70 14.74 -4.06
CA ARG A 220 3.34 14.72 -2.73
C ARG A 220 3.67 13.31 -2.22
N PHE A 221 3.18 12.28 -2.92
CA PHE A 221 3.47 10.87 -2.71
C PHE A 221 4.19 10.23 -3.91
N ALA A 222 4.75 11.04 -4.84
CA ALA A 222 5.33 10.60 -6.10
C ALA A 222 4.36 9.79 -7.01
N GLY A 223 3.07 10.14 -7.00
CA GLY A 223 2.13 9.70 -8.02
C GLY A 223 2.05 10.68 -9.21
N GLN A 224 1.19 10.35 -10.16
CA GLN A 224 1.05 11.08 -11.43
C GLN A 224 -0.01 12.20 -11.43
N ASP A 225 -0.71 12.41 -10.31
CA ASP A 225 -1.73 13.46 -10.13
C ASP A 225 -2.96 13.31 -11.04
N ARG A 226 -3.38 12.07 -11.30
CA ARG A 226 -4.49 11.80 -12.25
C ARG A 226 -5.87 11.91 -11.61
N ILE A 227 -5.96 11.92 -10.28
CA ILE A 227 -7.23 11.92 -9.53
C ILE A 227 -7.54 13.33 -9.03
N ASP A 228 -8.64 13.93 -9.50
CA ASP A 228 -9.11 15.23 -9.01
C ASP A 228 -10.05 15.07 -7.80
N TYR A 229 -9.61 15.61 -6.66
CA TYR A 229 -10.36 15.62 -5.39
C TYR A 229 -11.68 16.39 -5.45
N ASN A 230 -11.87 17.27 -6.44
CA ASN A 230 -13.10 18.04 -6.61
C ASN A 230 -14.16 17.31 -7.42
N THR A 231 -13.83 16.15 -7.98
CA THR A 231 -14.77 15.34 -8.76
C THR A 231 -15.84 14.76 -7.85
N ASP A 232 -17.10 15.07 -8.18
CA ASP A 232 -18.26 14.49 -7.52
C ASP A 232 -18.65 13.17 -8.19
N HIS A 233 -18.59 12.07 -7.42
CA HIS A 233 -19.08 10.76 -7.86
C HIS A 233 -20.50 10.56 -7.33
N PHE A 234 -21.48 10.59 -8.24
CA PHE A 234 -22.90 10.43 -7.90
C PHE A 234 -23.33 8.96 -8.01
N THR A 235 -24.13 8.51 -7.05
CA THR A 235 -24.67 7.14 -7.06
C THR A 235 -25.94 7.03 -7.89
N THR A 236 -26.12 5.89 -8.55
CA THR A 236 -27.35 5.47 -9.20
C THR A 236 -28.04 4.38 -8.37
N PRO A 237 -29.35 4.48 -8.06
CA PRO A 237 -30.08 3.51 -7.24
C PRO A 237 -30.45 2.25 -8.01
N LEU A 238 -29.43 1.46 -8.34
CA LEU A 238 -29.54 0.16 -8.98
C LEU A 238 -28.52 -0.80 -8.35
N GLY A 239 -28.95 -2.02 -8.07
CA GLY A 239 -28.10 -3.01 -7.44
C GLY A 239 -26.88 -3.39 -8.29
N TRP A 240 -25.71 -3.44 -7.68
CA TRP A 240 -24.44 -3.86 -8.31
C TRP A 240 -23.51 -4.47 -7.27
N ASN A 241 -22.87 -5.61 -7.58
CA ASN A 241 -21.92 -6.29 -6.68
C ASN A 241 -22.43 -6.44 -5.23
N ASN A 242 -23.69 -6.86 -5.07
CA ASN A 242 -24.39 -7.03 -3.79
C ASN A 242 -24.53 -5.74 -2.94
N ARG A 243 -24.46 -4.57 -3.57
CA ARG A 243 -24.77 -3.28 -2.95
C ARG A 243 -26.03 -2.68 -3.59
N LYS A 244 -26.70 -1.76 -2.89
CA LYS A 244 -27.96 -1.15 -3.33
C LYS A 244 -27.80 -0.15 -4.48
N ASN A 245 -26.63 0.47 -4.59
CA ASN A 245 -26.34 1.52 -5.56
C ASN A 245 -25.02 1.22 -6.30
N TRP A 246 -24.74 1.97 -7.36
CA TRP A 246 -23.43 1.99 -8.00
C TRP A 246 -22.99 3.41 -8.37
N MET A 247 -21.70 3.63 -8.52
CA MET A 247 -21.11 4.84 -9.09
C MET A 247 -19.92 4.48 -9.99
N HIS A 248 -19.46 5.43 -10.82
CA HIS A 248 -18.25 5.29 -11.61
C HIS A 248 -17.07 5.98 -10.91
N VAL A 249 -15.89 5.38 -11.01
CA VAL A 249 -14.61 5.94 -10.57
C VAL A 249 -13.58 5.82 -11.69
N SER A 250 -12.55 6.67 -11.65
CA SER A 250 -11.45 6.71 -12.63
C SER A 250 -10.11 6.65 -11.92
#